data_AF-A0A5N5X1S4-F1
#
_entry.id   AF-A0A5N5X1S4-F1
#
_cell.length_a   1.000
_cell.length_b   1.000
_cell.length_c   1.000
_cell.angle_alpha   90.00
_cell.angle_beta   90.00
_cell.angle_gamma   90.00
#
_symmetry.space_group_name_H-M   'P 1'
#
loop_
_entity.id
_entity.type
_entity.pdbx_description
1 polymer ?
#
loop_
_entity_poly.entity_id
_entity_poly.type
_entity_poly.pdbx_seq_one_letter_code
_entity_poly.pdbx_strand_id
1 'polypeptide(L)'
;MPRLPLHSPSPQVRTYSSSTTHLSRVLALAYPKIKMTAANELTELRGQLARLKRNFDETLLERQKLRDENRELSAKIDIFTRGSYFSGLLRNRFLSTFKRDKLRLPLSALEEEHISDGNAWVHEGNILFDCDLYTGRARHDYVVFERLYGMPPHAVPALISKFNSI
;
A
#
# COMPACT_ATOMS: atom_id res chain seq x y z
N MET A 1 94.07 50.69 -38.81
CA MET A 1 93.00 50.50 -39.82
C MET A 1 92.27 49.18 -39.49
N PRO A 2 90.94 49.09 -39.63
CA PRO A 2 89.98 49.17 -38.51
C PRO A 2 89.33 47.83 -38.06
N ARG A 3 88.78 47.85 -36.83
CA ARG A 3 87.90 46.81 -36.25
C ARG A 3 86.54 46.77 -36.94
N LEU A 4 86.08 45.58 -37.32
CA LEU A 4 84.69 45.33 -37.69
C LEU A 4 83.90 44.88 -36.44
N PRO A 5 82.70 45.41 -36.17
CA PRO A 5 81.88 44.97 -35.05
C PRO A 5 81.10 43.70 -35.40
N LEU A 6 81.19 42.67 -34.55
CA LEU A 6 80.20 41.59 -34.50
C LEU A 6 78.91 42.15 -33.89
N HIS A 7 77.84 42.18 -34.68
CA HIS A 7 76.48 42.32 -34.18
C HIS A 7 75.66 41.14 -34.70
N SER A 8 75.44 40.17 -33.82
CA SER A 8 74.43 39.13 -34.00
C SER A 8 73.06 39.76 -33.75
N PRO A 9 72.05 39.60 -34.62
CA PRO A 9 70.71 40.07 -34.32
C PRO A 9 70.08 39.19 -33.24
N SER A 10 69.76 39.78 -32.10
CA SER A 10 68.93 39.15 -31.06
C SER A 10 67.58 38.75 -31.64
N PRO A 11 67.05 37.56 -31.31
CA PRO A 11 65.75 37.12 -31.81
C PRO A 11 64.67 38.08 -31.29
N GLN A 12 63.96 38.74 -32.21
CA GLN A 12 62.78 39.51 -31.85
C GLN A 12 61.71 38.56 -31.32
N VAL A 13 61.51 38.57 -30.00
CA VAL A 13 60.36 37.96 -29.36
C VAL A 13 59.12 38.68 -29.87
N ARG A 14 58.37 38.04 -30.78
CA ARG A 14 57.03 38.50 -31.16
C ARG A 14 56.17 38.49 -29.91
N THR A 15 55.89 39.67 -29.36
CA THR A 15 54.98 39.83 -28.23
C THR A 15 53.55 39.57 -28.69
N TYR A 16 52.92 38.50 -28.18
CA TYR A 16 51.54 38.08 -28.47
C TYR A 16 50.45 38.97 -27.79
N SER A 17 50.71 40.24 -27.47
CA SER A 17 49.83 41.04 -26.60
C SER A 17 48.48 41.44 -27.24
N SER A 18 48.39 41.58 -28.57
CA SER A 18 47.14 41.93 -29.24
C SER A 18 46.09 40.81 -29.21
N SER A 19 46.53 39.53 -29.22
CA SER A 19 45.62 38.37 -29.23
C SER A 19 44.94 38.19 -27.87
N THR A 20 45.69 38.35 -26.77
CA THR A 20 45.17 38.26 -25.41
C THR A 20 44.13 39.36 -25.13
N THR A 21 44.35 40.56 -25.66
CA THR A 21 43.47 41.72 -25.45
C THR A 21 42.14 41.57 -26.20
N HIS A 22 42.18 41.04 -27.43
CA HIS A 22 40.97 40.76 -28.21
C HIS A 22 40.13 39.64 -27.57
N LEU A 23 40.75 38.55 -27.13
CA LEU A 23 40.06 37.44 -26.46
C LEU A 23 39.42 37.89 -25.15
N SER A 24 40.12 38.71 -24.36
CA SER A 24 39.59 39.26 -23.11
C SER A 24 38.35 40.13 -23.35
N ARG A 25 38.35 40.92 -24.43
CA ARG A 25 37.19 41.75 -24.83
C ARG A 25 36.01 40.91 -25.33
N VAL A 26 36.28 39.86 -26.11
CA VAL A 26 35.23 38.93 -26.58
C VAL A 26 34.60 38.20 -25.39
N LEU A 27 35.41 37.72 -24.45
CA LEU A 27 34.93 37.08 -23.23
C LEU A 27 34.11 38.05 -22.36
N ALA A 28 34.58 39.29 -22.17
CA ALA A 28 33.86 40.30 -21.40
C ALA A 28 32.46 40.63 -21.97
N LEU A 29 32.31 40.55 -23.30
CA LEU A 29 31.04 40.82 -23.98
C LEU A 29 30.12 39.58 -24.07
N ALA A 30 30.69 38.39 -24.23
CA ALA A 30 29.92 37.15 -24.39
C ALA A 30 29.51 36.53 -23.04
N TYR A 31 30.37 36.62 -22.02
CA TYR A 31 30.16 35.98 -20.73
C TYR A 31 28.86 36.39 -20.02
N PRO A 32 28.46 37.68 -19.98
CA PRO A 32 27.19 38.07 -19.35
C PRO A 32 25.99 37.43 -20.02
N LYS A 33 25.98 37.35 -21.36
CA LYS A 33 24.89 36.72 -22.12
C LYS A 33 24.81 35.22 -21.82
N ILE A 34 25.93 34.52 -21.89
CA ILE A 34 26.00 33.08 -21.57
C ILE A 34 25.53 32.82 -20.13
N LYS A 35 25.99 33.63 -19.17
CA LYS A 35 25.60 33.53 -17.77
C LYS A 35 24.11 33.77 -17.57
N MET A 36 23.53 34.75 -18.26
CA MET A 36 22.10 35.06 -18.18
C MET A 36 21.24 33.94 -18.79
N THR A 37 21.62 33.41 -19.96
CA THR A 37 20.91 32.30 -20.59
C THR A 37 20.93 31.07 -19.69
N ALA A 38 22.09 30.69 -19.16
CA ALA A 38 22.20 29.57 -18.23
C ALA A 38 21.39 29.78 -16.94
N ALA A 39 21.31 31.01 -16.42
CA ALA A 39 20.50 31.33 -15.25
C ALA A 39 18.98 31.21 -15.53
N ASN A 40 18.54 31.60 -16.72
CA ASN A 40 17.14 31.47 -17.13
C ASN A 40 16.75 29.99 -17.29
N GLU A 41 17.57 29.21 -17.99
CA GLU A 41 17.38 27.76 -18.16
C GLU A 41 17.34 27.04 -16.81
N LEU A 42 18.25 27.37 -15.89
CA LEU A 42 18.27 26.81 -14.54
C LEU A 42 16.99 27.15 -13.75
N THR A 43 16.48 28.36 -13.91
CA THR A 43 15.23 28.79 -13.26
C THR A 43 14.03 28.04 -13.82
N GLU A 44 13.99 27.84 -15.14
CA GLU A 44 12.92 27.09 -15.79
C GLU A 44 12.94 25.61 -15.39
N LEU A 45 14.11 24.96 -15.42
CA LEU A 45 14.27 23.57 -14.99
C LEU A 45 13.86 23.38 -13.52
N ARG A 46 14.21 24.32 -12.63
CA ARG A 46 13.74 24.30 -11.24
C ARG A 46 12.22 24.41 -11.15
N GLY A 47 11.61 25.27 -11.96
CA GLY A 47 10.17 25.40 -12.05
C GLY A 47 9.48 24.12 -12.53
N GLN A 48 10.06 23.45 -13.53
CA GLN A 48 9.57 22.17 -14.04
C GLN A 48 9.71 21.06 -12.98
N LEU A 49 10.87 20.97 -12.32
CA LEU A 49 11.11 20.00 -11.25
C LEU A 49 10.13 20.17 -10.09
N ALA A 50 9.85 21.41 -9.69
CA ALA A 50 8.90 21.71 -8.62
C ALA A 50 7.46 21.31 -9.00
N ARG A 51 7.06 21.45 -10.27
CA ARG A 51 5.75 20.97 -10.76
C ARG A 51 5.71 19.44 -10.77
N LEU A 52 6.75 18.81 -11.33
CA LEU A 52 6.82 17.36 -11.40
C LEU A 52 6.78 16.71 -10.01
N LYS A 53 7.49 17.29 -9.05
CA LYS A 53 7.47 16.83 -7.65
C LYS A 53 6.07 16.92 -7.05
N ARG A 54 5.36 18.04 -7.24
CA ARG A 54 3.98 18.19 -6.76
C ARG A 54 3.05 17.15 -7.37
N ASN A 55 3.10 16.97 -8.69
CA ASN A 55 2.28 15.97 -9.37
C ASN A 55 2.58 14.55 -8.88
N PHE A 56 3.84 14.25 -8.60
CA PHE A 56 4.24 12.95 -8.04
C PHE A 56 3.68 12.75 -6.62
N ASP A 57 3.79 13.76 -5.76
CA ASP A 57 3.27 13.73 -4.39
C ASP A 57 1.73 13.56 -4.38
N GLU A 58 1.02 14.28 -5.26
CA GLU A 58 -0.44 14.15 -5.45
C GLU A 58 -0.83 12.75 -5.93
N THR A 59 -0.13 12.23 -6.94
CA THR A 59 -0.38 10.88 -7.47
C THR A 59 -0.14 9.79 -6.42
N LEU A 60 0.87 9.98 -5.56
CA LEU A 60 1.18 9.05 -4.48
C LEU A 60 0.06 9.04 -3.43
N LEU A 61 -0.46 10.21 -3.07
CA LEU A 61 -1.56 10.36 -2.13
C LEU A 61 -2.85 9.72 -2.66
N GLU A 62 -3.20 9.97 -3.91
CA GLU A 62 -4.38 9.39 -4.54
C GLU A 62 -4.28 7.86 -4.63
N ARG A 63 -3.11 7.34 -5.01
CA ARG A 63 -2.86 5.89 -5.04
C ARG A 63 -3.03 5.26 -3.65
N GLN A 64 -2.59 5.93 -2.60
CA GLN A 64 -2.73 5.44 -1.24
C GLN A 64 -4.20 5.40 -0.82
N LYS A 65 -4.95 6.47 -1.08
CA LYS A 65 -6.39 6.54 -0.80
C LYS A 65 -7.16 5.43 -1.52
N LEU A 66 -6.93 5.24 -2.81
CA LEU A 66 -7.57 4.18 -3.59
C LEU A 66 -7.23 2.78 -3.08
N ARG A 67 -6.00 2.56 -2.59
CA ARG A 67 -5.63 1.28 -1.97
C ARG A 67 -6.40 1.02 -0.69
N ASP A 68 -6.55 2.02 0.15
CA ASP A 68 -7.27 1.88 1.42
C ASP A 68 -8.78 1.65 1.18
N GLU A 69 -9.39 2.39 0.25
CA GLU A 69 -10.77 2.16 -0.18
C GLU A 69 -10.98 0.75 -0.76
N ASN A 70 -10.04 0.27 -1.57
CA ASN A 70 -10.14 -1.07 -2.17
C ASN A 70 -10.02 -2.18 -1.10
N ARG A 71 -9.18 -1.99 -0.07
CA ARG A 71 -9.13 -2.92 1.08
C ARG A 71 -10.47 -2.93 1.82
N GLU A 72 -11.06 -1.76 2.08
CA GLU A 72 -12.34 -1.67 2.79
C GLU A 72 -13.47 -2.34 1.99
N LEU A 73 -13.55 -2.06 0.68
CA LEU A 73 -14.53 -2.68 -0.19
C LEU A 73 -14.35 -4.21 -0.27
N SER A 74 -13.11 -4.68 -0.36
CA SER A 74 -12.81 -6.12 -0.37
C SER A 74 -13.25 -6.79 0.93
N ALA A 75 -13.01 -6.16 2.09
CA ALA A 75 -13.47 -6.67 3.38
C ALA A 75 -15.00 -6.73 3.46
N LYS A 76 -15.70 -5.70 2.97
CA LYS A 76 -17.17 -5.68 2.92
C LYS A 76 -17.74 -6.79 2.03
N ILE A 77 -17.12 -7.01 0.86
CA ILE A 77 -17.51 -8.10 -0.05
C ILE A 77 -17.31 -9.46 0.60
N ASP A 78 -16.20 -9.67 1.30
CA ASP A 78 -15.95 -10.94 2.01
C ASP A 78 -17.01 -11.20 3.08
N ILE A 79 -17.30 -10.20 3.93
CA ILE A 79 -18.33 -10.29 4.97
C ILE A 79 -19.70 -10.58 4.35
N PHE A 80 -20.08 -9.84 3.30
CA PHE A 80 -21.38 -10.02 2.65
C PHE A 80 -21.49 -11.39 1.97
N THR A 81 -20.45 -11.82 1.27
CA THR A 81 -20.40 -13.13 0.60
C THR A 81 -20.52 -14.25 1.61
N ARG A 82 -19.75 -14.19 2.71
CA ARG A 82 -19.86 -15.18 3.80
C ARG A 82 -21.24 -15.19 4.42
N GLY A 83 -21.82 -14.03 4.72
CA GLY A 83 -23.18 -13.91 5.28
C GLY A 83 -24.26 -14.47 4.36
N SER A 84 -24.17 -14.18 3.06
CA SER A 84 -25.09 -14.69 2.04
C SER A 84 -24.98 -16.21 1.87
N TYR A 85 -23.74 -16.72 1.77
CA TYR A 85 -23.46 -18.14 1.67
C TYR A 85 -23.93 -18.91 2.92
N PHE A 86 -23.64 -18.37 4.10
CA PHE A 86 -24.09 -18.93 5.37
C PHE A 86 -25.63 -18.97 5.47
N SER A 87 -26.31 -17.90 5.06
CA SER A 87 -27.77 -17.84 5.01
C SER A 87 -28.35 -18.93 4.09
N GLY A 88 -27.77 -19.13 2.91
CA GLY A 88 -28.15 -20.18 1.97
C GLY A 88 -27.98 -21.59 2.56
N LEU A 89 -26.81 -21.87 3.14
CA LEU A 89 -26.51 -23.15 3.77
C LEU A 89 -27.48 -23.47 4.93
N LEU A 90 -27.68 -22.52 5.85
CA LEU A 90 -28.60 -22.70 6.97
C LEU A 90 -30.03 -22.92 6.50
N ARG A 91 -30.47 -22.18 5.48
CA ARG A 91 -31.82 -22.30 4.94
C ARG A 91 -32.04 -23.64 4.24
N ASN A 92 -31.08 -24.08 3.44
CA ASN A 92 -31.13 -25.38 2.77
C ASN A 92 -31.15 -26.52 3.79
N ARG A 93 -30.27 -26.49 4.80
CA ARG A 93 -30.30 -27.44 5.92
C ARG A 93 -31.66 -27.47 6.61
N PHE A 94 -32.23 -26.30 6.94
CA PHE A 94 -33.53 -26.22 7.60
C PHE A 94 -34.63 -26.90 6.75
N LEU A 95 -34.69 -26.61 5.45
CA LEU A 95 -35.70 -27.19 4.56
C LEU A 95 -35.53 -28.71 4.42
N SER A 96 -34.30 -29.19 4.24
CA SER A 96 -34.00 -30.62 4.12
C SER A 96 -34.29 -31.38 5.41
N THR A 97 -33.91 -30.83 6.58
CA THR A 97 -34.26 -31.42 7.88
C THR A 97 -35.77 -31.43 8.13
N PHE A 98 -36.49 -30.36 7.76
CA PHE A 98 -37.96 -30.33 7.87
C PHE A 98 -38.64 -31.38 6.99
N LYS A 99 -38.19 -31.52 5.74
CA LYS A 99 -38.68 -32.55 4.81
C LYS A 99 -38.48 -33.96 5.38
N ARG A 100 -37.30 -34.25 5.95
CA ARG A 100 -36.99 -35.53 6.59
C ARG A 100 -37.79 -35.77 7.86
N ASP A 101 -37.78 -34.81 8.79
CA ASP A 101 -38.23 -35.04 10.18
C ASP A 101 -39.73 -34.82 10.36
N LYS A 102 -40.30 -33.84 9.64
CA LYS A 102 -41.71 -33.46 9.79
C LYS A 102 -42.58 -34.07 8.70
N LEU A 103 -42.11 -34.08 7.46
CA LEU A 103 -42.87 -34.65 6.34
C LEU A 103 -42.56 -36.13 6.11
N ARG A 104 -41.46 -36.66 6.67
CA ARG A 104 -41.01 -38.05 6.49
C ARG A 104 -40.88 -38.43 5.01
N LEU A 105 -40.49 -37.48 4.18
CA LEU A 105 -40.25 -37.68 2.76
C LEU A 105 -38.79 -38.09 2.50
N PRO A 106 -38.53 -38.90 1.47
CA PRO A 106 -37.16 -39.29 1.11
C PRO A 106 -36.34 -38.08 0.68
N LEU A 107 -35.06 -38.08 1.08
CA LEU A 107 -34.09 -37.07 0.66
C LEU A 107 -33.35 -37.53 -0.60
N SER A 108 -32.92 -36.55 -1.40
CA SER A 108 -31.92 -36.72 -2.45
C SER A 108 -30.51 -36.59 -1.86
N ALA A 109 -29.50 -37.08 -2.58
CA ALA A 109 -28.09 -36.94 -2.18
C ALA A 109 -27.67 -35.48 -1.91
N LEU A 110 -28.13 -34.54 -2.73
CA LEU A 110 -27.87 -33.10 -2.54
C LEU A 110 -28.51 -32.56 -1.24
N GLU A 111 -29.70 -33.05 -0.88
CA GLU A 111 -30.35 -32.64 0.36
C GLU A 111 -29.65 -33.23 1.60
N GLU A 112 -29.07 -34.42 1.49
CA GLU A 112 -28.23 -34.99 2.53
C GLU A 112 -26.92 -34.19 2.69
N GLU A 113 -26.31 -33.78 1.57
CA GLU A 113 -25.15 -32.88 1.56
C GLU A 113 -25.47 -31.54 2.23
N HIS A 114 -26.59 -30.90 1.91
CA HIS A 114 -27.02 -29.68 2.59
C HIS A 114 -27.16 -29.83 4.11
N ILE A 115 -27.62 -31.00 4.59
CA ILE A 115 -27.71 -31.28 6.02
C ILE A 115 -26.31 -31.43 6.62
N SER A 116 -25.43 -32.19 5.95
CA SER A 116 -24.05 -32.41 6.38
C SER A 116 -23.26 -31.09 6.45
N ASP A 117 -23.27 -30.31 5.38
CA ASP A 117 -22.57 -29.03 5.29
C ASP A 117 -23.11 -28.05 6.32
N GLY A 118 -24.43 -27.88 6.37
CA GLY A 118 -25.01 -27.00 7.37
C GLY A 118 -24.76 -27.48 8.81
N ASN A 119 -24.62 -28.79 9.06
CA ASN A 119 -24.23 -29.31 10.38
C ASN A 119 -22.79 -28.94 10.72
N ALA A 120 -21.84 -29.12 9.79
CA ALA A 120 -20.45 -28.73 10.01
C ALA A 120 -20.36 -27.24 10.38
N TRP A 121 -21.10 -26.38 9.67
CA TRP A 121 -21.12 -24.94 9.94
C TRP A 121 -21.89 -24.52 11.19
N VAL A 122 -22.92 -25.27 11.61
CA VAL A 122 -23.71 -24.97 12.82
C VAL A 122 -23.04 -25.51 14.09
N HIS A 123 -22.21 -26.54 13.97
CA HIS A 123 -21.60 -27.23 15.10
C HIS A 123 -20.14 -26.84 15.37
N GLU A 124 -19.46 -26.17 14.43
CA GLU A 124 -18.16 -25.57 14.72
C GLU A 124 -18.35 -24.28 15.53
N GLY A 125 -18.17 -24.40 16.85
CA GLY A 125 -18.11 -23.26 17.74
C GLY A 125 -16.93 -22.36 17.40
N ASN A 126 -17.16 -21.05 17.34
CA ASN A 126 -16.08 -20.07 17.23
C ASN A 126 -15.89 -19.39 18.59
N ILE A 127 -14.77 -19.71 19.26
CA ILE A 127 -14.49 -19.20 20.61
C ILE A 127 -14.57 -17.67 20.73
N LEU A 128 -14.25 -16.93 19.66
CA LEU A 128 -14.29 -15.46 19.66
C LEU A 128 -15.73 -14.94 19.61
N PHE A 129 -16.48 -15.37 18.59
CA PHE A 129 -17.88 -14.97 18.44
C PHE A 129 -18.74 -15.46 19.60
N ASP A 130 -18.48 -16.67 20.09
CA ASP A 130 -19.21 -17.23 21.21
C ASP A 130 -18.87 -16.50 22.51
N CYS A 131 -17.61 -16.09 22.72
CA CYS A 131 -17.21 -15.30 23.89
C CYS A 131 -17.97 -13.98 23.95
N ASP A 132 -18.17 -13.32 22.81
CA ASP A 132 -18.91 -12.06 22.72
C ASP A 132 -20.36 -12.18 23.19
N LEU A 133 -21.00 -13.35 23.02
CA LEU A 133 -22.35 -13.61 23.53
C LEU A 133 -22.41 -13.61 25.07
N TYR A 134 -21.32 -13.99 25.73
CA TYR A 134 -21.23 -14.01 27.20
C TYR A 134 -20.76 -12.66 27.76
N THR A 135 -19.84 -11.97 27.10
CA THR A 135 -19.38 -10.63 27.54
C THR A 135 -20.44 -9.55 27.30
N GLY A 136 -21.24 -9.68 26.23
CA GLY A 136 -22.35 -8.79 25.88
C GLY A 136 -23.63 -9.00 26.70
N ARG A 137 -23.61 -9.86 27.74
CA ARG A 137 -24.76 -10.22 28.62
C ARG A 137 -25.93 -10.94 27.92
N ALA A 138 -25.76 -11.44 26.69
CA ALA A 138 -26.82 -12.19 26.00
C ALA A 138 -26.98 -13.63 26.56
N ARG A 139 -25.90 -14.19 27.14
CA ARG A 139 -25.90 -15.52 27.79
C ARG A 139 -25.24 -15.50 29.16
N HIS A 140 -25.69 -16.39 30.03
CA HIS A 140 -25.23 -16.52 31.44
C HIS A 140 -24.87 -17.95 31.85
N ASP A 141 -25.05 -18.92 30.96
CA ASP A 141 -24.74 -20.33 31.20
C ASP A 141 -23.27 -20.65 30.90
N TYR A 142 -22.37 -20.01 31.66
CA TYR A 142 -20.91 -20.08 31.48
C TYR A 142 -20.36 -21.52 31.46
N VAL A 143 -21.01 -22.45 32.17
CA VAL A 143 -20.65 -23.87 32.20
C VAL A 143 -20.67 -24.51 30.80
N VAL A 144 -21.57 -24.07 29.91
CA VAL A 144 -21.63 -24.57 28.52
C VAL A 144 -20.38 -24.15 27.76
N PHE A 145 -19.99 -22.88 27.88
CA PHE A 145 -18.80 -22.34 27.23
C PHE A 145 -17.52 -23.01 27.74
N GLU A 146 -17.39 -23.17 29.07
CA GLU A 146 -16.24 -23.86 29.67
C GLU A 146 -16.13 -25.31 29.21
N ARG A 147 -17.24 -26.03 29.09
CA ARG A 147 -17.23 -27.40 28.55
C ARG A 147 -16.85 -27.45 27.08
N LEU A 148 -17.23 -26.45 26.30
CA LEU A 148 -16.97 -26.42 24.86
C LEU A 148 -15.52 -26.05 24.55
N TYR A 149 -14.95 -25.10 25.30
CA TYR A 149 -13.65 -24.49 24.99
C TYR A 149 -12.56 -24.74 26.04
N GLY A 150 -12.89 -25.37 27.17
CA GLY A 150 -11.95 -25.66 28.25
C GLY A 150 -11.53 -24.44 29.08
N MET A 151 -12.20 -23.29 28.92
CA MET A 151 -11.91 -22.06 29.67
C MET A 151 -13.13 -21.14 29.77
N PRO A 152 -13.17 -20.24 30.77
CA PRO A 152 -14.28 -19.29 30.89
C PRO A 152 -14.20 -18.16 29.85
N PRO A 153 -15.35 -17.58 29.42
CA PRO A 153 -15.36 -16.53 28.39
C PRO A 153 -14.48 -15.33 28.70
N HIS A 154 -14.45 -14.87 29.95
CA HIS A 154 -13.68 -13.69 30.35
C HIS A 154 -12.16 -13.86 30.23
N ALA A 155 -11.66 -15.10 30.10
CA ALA A 155 -10.24 -15.38 29.88
C ALA A 155 -9.82 -15.25 28.40
N VAL A 156 -10.77 -15.30 27.46
CA VAL A 156 -10.52 -15.30 26.02
C VAL A 156 -9.84 -14.02 25.52
N PRO A 157 -10.27 -12.79 25.90
CA PRO A 157 -9.60 -11.56 25.44
C PRO A 157 -8.12 -11.49 25.81
N ALA A 158 -7.76 -11.97 27.00
CA ALA A 158 -6.37 -12.02 27.46
C ALA A 158 -5.52 -13.02 26.66
N LEU A 159 -6.12 -14.14 26.22
CA LEU A 159 -5.45 -15.12 25.35
C LEU A 159 -5.13 -14.50 23.99
N ILE A 160 -6.09 -13.83 23.36
CA ILE A 160 -5.94 -13.19 22.03
C ILE A 160 -4.84 -12.13 22.07
N SER A 161 -4.85 -11.27 23.10
CA SER A 161 -3.85 -10.21 23.25
C SER A 161 -2.42 -10.77 23.29
N LYS A 162 -2.21 -11.93 23.93
CA LYS A 162 -0.89 -12.58 23.96
C LYS A 162 -0.44 -13.09 22.58
N PHE A 163 -1.36 -13.59 21.76
CA PHE A 163 -1.02 -14.09 20.42
C PHE A 163 -0.78 -12.98 19.39
N ASN A 164 -1.45 -11.84 19.53
CA ASN A 164 -1.28 -10.68 18.63
C ASN A 164 -0.05 -9.81 18.99
N SER A 165 0.72 -10.19 20.01
CA SER A 165 1.91 -9.45 20.48
C SER A 165 3.24 -10.11 20.08
N ILE A 166 3.19 -11.13 19.21
CA ILE A 166 4.33 -11.85 18.63
C ILE A 166 4.39 -11.53 17.14
#